data_AF-A0A0N1CPA3-F1
#
_entry.id   AF-A0A0N1CPA3-F1
#
_cell.length_a   1.000
_cell.length_b   1.000
_cell.length_c   1.000
_cell.angle_alpha   90.00
_cell.angle_beta   90.00
_cell.angle_gamma   90.00
#
_symmetry.space_group_name_H-M   'P 1'
#
loop_
_entity.id
_entity.type
_entity.pdbx_description
1 polymer ?
#
loop_
_entity_poly.entity_id
_entity_poly.type
_entity_poly.pdbx_seq_one_letter_code
_entity_poly.pdbx_strand_id
1 'polypeptide(L)'
;LILPYFFINLIFLLPKILYGSVINDSINFSLIEILGIFFTPRLNVWGHTWFLFCLFIVFTLQPIWKFFLSKPHSYWFISTFFIIMSIFPINIYFLTISDLMKNLIFFWIGMLTYRYNKLIFIFLDKWFKFLILIAFALSAIYLYVNDSNFVKIICSLSIIYVLYMIPTKVRITNLKIDWLARNSFLIYLLHWPIMLFTREILLRFNLPHNYIIICMIFTGFLGPILLIYLYSKYFISRKKIT
;
A
#
# COMPACT_ATOMS: atom_id res chain seq x y z
N LEU A 1 -13.19 -0.29 -6.11
CA LEU A 1 -12.36 -0.30 -4.89
C LEU A 1 -13.17 -0.67 -3.65
N ILE A 2 -14.35 -0.08 -3.44
CA ILE A 2 -15.16 -0.38 -2.25
C ILE A 2 -15.83 -1.78 -2.29
N LEU A 3 -16.21 -2.27 -3.46
CA LEU A 3 -16.79 -3.61 -3.62
C LEU A 3 -15.82 -4.72 -3.17
N PRO A 4 -14.56 -4.77 -3.65
CA PRO A 4 -13.56 -5.70 -3.10
C PRO A 4 -13.40 -5.59 -1.58
N TYR A 5 -13.38 -4.36 -1.04
CA TYR A 5 -13.27 -4.13 0.40
C TYR A 5 -14.46 -4.73 1.17
N PHE A 6 -15.70 -4.42 0.79
CA PHE A 6 -16.88 -4.98 1.45
C PHE A 6 -16.97 -6.49 1.32
N PHE A 7 -16.71 -7.03 0.12
CA PHE A 7 -16.81 -8.46 -0.14
C PHE A 7 -15.80 -9.26 0.68
N ILE A 8 -14.53 -8.81 0.70
CA ILE A 8 -13.48 -9.42 1.52
C ILE A 8 -13.87 -9.37 3.00
N ASN A 9 -14.26 -8.20 3.50
CA ASN A 9 -14.62 -8.07 4.90
C ASN A 9 -15.85 -8.91 5.29
N LEU A 10 -16.82 -9.07 4.39
CA LEU A 10 -18.00 -9.89 4.63
C LEU A 10 -17.65 -11.38 4.70
N ILE A 11 -16.80 -11.88 3.79
CA ILE A 11 -16.32 -13.28 3.83
C ILE A 11 -15.60 -13.58 5.15
N PHE A 12 -14.78 -12.63 5.62
CA PHE A 12 -13.97 -12.82 6.82
C PHE A 12 -14.68 -12.46 8.13
N LEU A 13 -15.84 -11.81 8.07
CA LEU A 13 -16.66 -11.51 9.25
C LEU A 13 -17.04 -12.78 9.99
N LEU A 14 -17.48 -13.83 9.26
CA LEU A 14 -17.85 -15.12 9.85
C LEU A 14 -16.69 -15.77 10.62
N PRO A 15 -15.49 -15.98 10.01
CA PRO A 15 -14.31 -16.42 10.74
C PRO A 15 -14.00 -15.58 11.98
N LYS A 16 -14.11 -14.24 11.91
CA LYS A 16 -13.82 -13.39 13.09
C LYS A 16 -14.76 -13.65 14.24
N ILE A 17 -16.04 -13.81 13.94
CA ILE A 17 -17.04 -14.05 14.97
C ILE A 17 -16.87 -15.45 15.57
N LEU A 18 -16.61 -16.45 14.73
CA LEU A 18 -16.47 -17.84 15.17
C LEU A 18 -15.17 -18.10 15.97
N TYR A 19 -14.07 -17.45 15.59
CA TYR A 19 -12.74 -17.68 16.18
C TYR A 19 -12.22 -16.50 17.01
N GLY A 20 -13.00 -15.44 17.19
CA GLY A 20 -12.56 -14.22 17.89
C GLY A 20 -12.15 -14.45 19.35
N SER A 21 -12.77 -15.43 20.02
CA SER A 21 -12.40 -15.86 21.38
C SER A 21 -11.03 -16.54 21.45
N VAL A 22 -10.56 -17.15 20.36
CA VAL A 22 -9.25 -17.79 20.25
C VAL A 22 -8.15 -16.76 19.93
N ILE A 23 -8.52 -15.68 19.25
CA ILE A 23 -7.58 -14.67 18.72
C ILE A 23 -7.50 -13.42 19.64
N ASN A 24 -8.21 -13.40 20.78
CA ASN A 24 -8.36 -12.22 21.65
C ASN A 24 -8.87 -10.98 20.90
N ASP A 25 -9.68 -11.19 19.86
CA ASP A 25 -10.27 -10.15 18.99
C ASP A 25 -11.76 -10.46 18.79
N SER A 26 -12.45 -10.70 19.91
CA SER A 26 -13.87 -11.06 19.95
C SER A 26 -14.74 -9.86 19.58
N ILE A 27 -15.67 -10.07 18.66
CA ILE A 27 -16.71 -9.11 18.29
C ILE A 27 -18.02 -9.60 18.91
N ASN A 28 -18.77 -8.73 19.57
CA ASN A 28 -20.12 -9.07 19.95
C ASN A 28 -21.01 -9.03 18.71
N PHE A 29 -22.00 -9.92 18.66
CA PHE A 29 -22.95 -10.00 17.55
C PHE A 29 -23.99 -8.85 17.57
N SER A 30 -23.53 -7.61 17.76
CA SER A 30 -24.36 -6.42 17.71
C SER A 30 -24.24 -5.74 16.35
N LEU A 31 -25.37 -5.29 15.80
CA LEU A 31 -25.41 -4.60 14.51
C LEU A 31 -24.53 -3.35 14.50
N ILE A 32 -24.44 -2.66 15.64
CA ILE A 32 -23.60 -1.47 15.83
C ILE A 32 -22.11 -1.82 15.72
N GLU A 33 -21.66 -2.90 16.37
CA GLU A 33 -20.26 -3.33 16.27
C GLU A 33 -19.92 -3.82 14.87
N ILE A 34 -20.81 -4.62 14.25
CA ILE A 34 -20.64 -5.10 12.88
C ILE A 34 -20.49 -3.93 11.91
N LEU A 35 -21.37 -2.92 11.98
CA LEU A 35 -21.24 -1.71 11.16
C LEU A 35 -19.97 -0.92 11.50
N GLY A 36 -19.64 -0.81 12.78
CA GLY A 36 -18.43 -0.14 13.25
C GLY A 36 -17.16 -0.70 12.61
N ILE A 37 -17.07 -2.02 12.47
CA ILE A 37 -15.91 -2.71 11.87
C ILE A 37 -15.74 -2.38 10.37
N PHE A 38 -16.84 -2.21 9.63
CA PHE A 38 -16.75 -1.79 8.22
C PHE A 38 -16.23 -0.37 8.06
N PHE A 39 -16.51 0.52 9.02
CA PHE A 39 -16.06 1.92 9.02
C PHE A 39 -14.79 2.16 9.84
N THR A 40 -14.22 1.12 10.45
CA THR A 40 -12.90 1.16 11.11
C THR A 40 -11.98 0.09 10.51
N PRO A 41 -11.54 0.24 9.25
CA PRO A 41 -10.88 -0.81 8.50
C PRO A 41 -9.66 -1.44 9.19
N ARG A 42 -8.90 -0.66 9.98
CA ARG A 42 -7.76 -1.15 10.76
C ARG A 42 -8.12 -2.16 11.85
N LEU A 43 -9.33 -2.07 12.39
CA LEU A 43 -9.84 -2.97 13.44
C LEU A 43 -10.56 -4.20 12.85
N ASN A 44 -10.62 -4.30 11.52
CA ASN A 44 -11.21 -5.43 10.83
C ASN A 44 -10.22 -6.61 10.72
N VAL A 45 -10.73 -7.82 10.46
CA VAL A 45 -9.91 -9.06 10.28
C VAL A 45 -8.79 -8.84 9.30
N TRP A 46 -9.10 -8.10 8.23
CA TRP A 46 -8.18 -7.78 7.16
C TRP A 46 -7.72 -6.33 7.30
N GLY A 47 -7.29 -5.97 8.50
CA GLY A 47 -6.69 -4.67 8.83
C GLY A 47 -5.69 -4.25 7.77
N HIS A 48 -4.85 -5.17 7.26
CA HIS A 48 -3.88 -4.91 6.19
C HIS A 48 -4.45 -4.37 4.87
N THR A 49 -5.75 -4.52 4.62
CA THR A 49 -6.44 -3.94 3.45
C THR A 49 -7.07 -2.57 3.71
N TRP A 50 -6.78 -1.96 4.87
CA TRP A 50 -7.24 -0.61 5.23
C TRP A 50 -6.95 0.42 4.12
N PHE A 51 -5.82 0.27 3.40
CA PHE A 51 -5.43 1.17 2.33
C PHE A 51 -6.42 1.15 1.15
N LEU A 52 -7.16 0.07 0.90
CA LEU A 52 -8.19 0.01 -0.15
C LEU A 52 -9.31 1.01 0.12
N PHE A 53 -9.70 1.11 1.40
CA PHE A 53 -10.69 2.05 1.85
C PHE A 53 -10.16 3.48 1.76
N CYS A 54 -8.90 3.73 2.17
CA CYS A 54 -8.26 5.03 1.97
C CYS A 54 -8.22 5.44 0.50
N LEU A 55 -7.76 4.55 -0.39
CA LEU A 55 -7.69 4.81 -1.82
C LEU A 55 -9.09 5.10 -2.38
N PHE A 56 -10.11 4.35 -1.97
CA PHE A 56 -11.48 4.64 -2.37
C PHE A 56 -11.88 6.07 -1.98
N ILE A 57 -11.70 6.47 -0.72
CA ILE A 57 -12.00 7.84 -0.28
C ILE A 57 -11.25 8.84 -1.14
N VAL A 58 -9.94 8.67 -1.29
CA VAL A 58 -9.09 9.57 -2.09
C VAL A 58 -9.60 9.69 -3.53
N PHE A 59 -9.95 8.59 -4.19
CA PHE A 59 -10.48 8.64 -5.55
C PHE A 59 -11.88 9.24 -5.65
N THR A 60 -12.76 9.05 -4.64
CA THR A 60 -14.07 9.72 -4.63
C THR A 60 -13.97 11.24 -4.53
N LEU A 61 -12.89 11.75 -3.90
CA LEU A 61 -12.60 13.19 -3.82
C LEU A 61 -11.98 13.77 -5.09
N GLN A 62 -11.96 13.02 -6.22
CA GLN A 62 -11.43 13.50 -7.50
C GLN A 62 -11.96 14.87 -7.96
N PRO A 63 -13.25 15.20 -7.85
CA PRO A 63 -13.74 16.53 -8.23
C PRO A 63 -13.05 17.65 -7.43
N ILE A 64 -12.81 17.42 -6.15
CA ILE A 64 -12.13 18.36 -5.24
C ILE A 64 -10.66 18.51 -5.65
N TRP A 65 -9.97 17.40 -5.95
CA TRP A 65 -8.59 17.46 -6.45
C TRP A 65 -8.47 18.25 -7.75
N LYS A 66 -9.39 18.03 -8.69
CA LYS A 66 -9.44 18.80 -9.96
C LYS A 66 -9.67 20.28 -9.70
N PHE A 67 -10.63 20.63 -8.84
CA PHE A 67 -10.90 22.02 -8.49
C PHE A 67 -9.64 22.71 -7.97
N PHE A 68 -8.96 22.09 -7.01
CA PHE A 68 -7.75 22.65 -6.46
C PHE A 68 -6.64 22.76 -7.49
N LEU A 69 -6.36 21.70 -8.26
CA LEU A 69 -5.35 21.72 -9.31
C LEU A 69 -5.63 22.77 -10.41
N SER A 70 -6.89 23.17 -10.62
CA SER A 70 -7.23 24.21 -11.60
C SER A 70 -6.76 25.61 -11.21
N LYS A 71 -6.61 25.88 -9.90
CA LYS A 71 -6.27 27.22 -9.40
C LYS A 71 -4.75 27.43 -9.36
N PRO A 72 -4.24 28.60 -9.78
CA PRO A 72 -2.83 28.92 -9.61
C PRO A 72 -2.48 28.98 -8.11
N HIS A 73 -1.28 28.54 -7.76
CA HIS A 73 -0.71 28.53 -6.40
C HIS A 73 -1.42 27.68 -5.31
N SER A 74 -2.65 27.21 -5.52
CA SER A 74 -3.37 26.33 -4.57
C SER A 74 -2.58 25.09 -4.17
N TYR A 75 -1.76 24.57 -5.09
CA TYR A 75 -0.95 23.39 -4.87
C TYR A 75 0.09 23.58 -3.77
N TRP A 76 0.59 24.80 -3.56
CA TRP A 76 1.50 25.11 -2.44
C TRP A 76 0.76 24.98 -1.10
N PHE A 77 -0.40 25.62 -0.98
CA PHE A 77 -1.22 25.57 0.23
C PHE A 77 -1.60 24.13 0.61
N ILE A 78 -2.01 23.33 -0.38
CA ILE A 78 -2.42 21.93 -0.17
C ILE A 78 -1.22 21.05 0.20
N SER A 79 -0.07 21.26 -0.45
CA SER A 79 1.16 20.54 -0.09
C SER A 79 1.56 20.81 1.35
N THR A 80 1.54 22.08 1.77
CA THR A 80 1.84 22.48 3.15
C THR A 80 0.85 21.87 4.12
N PHE A 81 -0.45 21.92 3.82
CA PHE A 81 -1.49 21.31 4.63
C PHE A 81 -1.27 19.80 4.82
N PHE A 82 -0.96 19.06 3.76
CA PHE A 82 -0.71 17.63 3.85
C PHE A 82 0.60 17.28 4.55
N ILE A 83 1.65 18.10 4.44
CA ILE A 83 2.88 17.94 5.22
C ILE A 83 2.57 18.07 6.72
N ILE A 84 1.83 19.12 7.11
CA ILE A 84 1.44 19.33 8.50
C ILE A 84 0.62 18.15 9.02
N MET A 85 -0.39 17.69 8.26
CA MET A 85 -1.21 16.53 8.65
C MET A 85 -0.39 15.24 8.79
N SER A 86 0.64 15.05 7.95
CA SER A 86 1.47 13.86 7.99
C SER A 86 2.42 13.86 9.20
N ILE A 87 2.89 15.03 9.62
CA ILE A 87 3.76 15.19 10.80
C ILE A 87 2.94 15.05 12.09
N PHE A 88 1.75 15.65 12.13
CA PHE A 88 0.85 15.67 13.28
C PHE A 88 -0.48 14.95 13.00
N PRO A 89 -0.46 13.63 12.78
CA PRO A 89 -1.67 12.88 12.51
C PRO A 89 -2.53 12.74 13.77
N ILE A 90 -3.83 12.87 13.61
CA ILE A 90 -4.81 12.59 14.67
C ILE A 90 -5.07 11.07 14.68
N ASN A 91 -5.13 10.47 15.86
CA ASN A 91 -5.33 9.03 16.04
C ASN A 91 -6.82 8.63 16.00
N ILE A 92 -7.51 8.97 14.91
CA ILE A 92 -8.89 8.54 14.67
C ILE A 92 -8.89 7.40 13.64
N TYR A 93 -9.32 6.21 14.05
CA TYR A 93 -9.41 5.03 13.17
C TYR A 93 -10.71 4.97 12.35
N PHE A 94 -11.73 5.72 12.77
CA PHE A 94 -12.97 5.87 12.01
C PHE A 94 -12.66 6.46 10.63
N LEU A 95 -13.22 5.84 9.59
CA LEU A 95 -13.00 6.17 8.18
C LEU A 95 -11.52 6.26 7.78
N THR A 96 -10.62 5.58 8.50
CA THR A 96 -9.16 5.62 8.26
C THR A 96 -8.57 7.03 8.30
N ILE A 97 -9.14 7.95 9.09
CA ILE A 97 -8.69 9.35 9.14
C ILE A 97 -7.20 9.45 9.51
N SER A 98 -6.75 8.69 10.51
CA SER A 98 -5.33 8.66 10.90
C SER A 98 -4.43 8.24 9.75
N ASP A 99 -4.85 7.26 8.96
CA ASP A 99 -4.09 6.75 7.83
C ASP A 99 -4.09 7.72 6.65
N LEU A 100 -5.24 8.36 6.38
CA LEU A 100 -5.33 9.41 5.38
C LEU A 100 -4.40 10.56 5.73
N MET A 101 -4.40 11.04 6.97
CA MET A 101 -3.50 12.10 7.42
C MET A 101 -2.03 11.76 7.21
N LYS A 102 -1.63 10.51 7.50
CA LYS A 102 -0.24 10.03 7.33
C LYS A 102 0.18 9.86 5.87
N ASN A 103 -0.74 9.45 4.98
CA ASN A 103 -0.40 8.95 3.66
C ASN A 103 -0.86 9.84 2.49
N LEU A 104 -1.77 10.79 2.71
CA LEU A 104 -2.29 11.67 1.66
C LEU A 104 -1.19 12.46 0.95
N ILE A 105 -0.12 12.82 1.65
CA ILE A 105 1.02 13.54 1.08
C ILE A 105 1.66 12.76 -0.07
N PHE A 106 1.78 11.43 0.03
CA PHE A 106 2.38 10.61 -1.02
C PHE A 106 1.50 10.54 -2.27
N PHE A 107 0.19 10.44 -2.07
CA PHE A 107 -0.77 10.49 -3.18
C PHE A 107 -0.74 11.85 -3.88
N TRP A 108 -0.74 12.93 -3.10
CA TRP A 108 -0.66 14.30 -3.61
C TRP A 108 0.62 14.54 -4.41
N ILE A 109 1.76 14.11 -3.89
CA ILE A 109 3.05 14.19 -4.58
C ILE A 109 3.04 13.35 -5.86
N GLY A 110 2.41 12.18 -5.86
CA GLY A 110 2.20 11.39 -7.07
C GLY A 110 1.43 12.15 -8.16
N MET A 111 0.35 12.86 -7.79
CA MET A 111 -0.41 13.69 -8.72
C MET A 111 0.41 14.88 -9.26
N LEU A 112 1.18 15.55 -8.40
CA LEU A 112 2.08 16.63 -8.83
C LEU A 112 3.19 16.11 -9.75
N THR A 113 3.73 14.92 -9.44
CA THR A 113 4.74 14.23 -10.26
C THR A 113 4.21 13.94 -11.65
N TYR A 114 2.97 13.47 -11.76
CA TYR A 114 2.33 13.25 -13.05
C TYR A 114 2.12 14.56 -13.82
N ARG A 115 1.63 15.62 -13.16
CA ARG A 115 1.33 16.91 -13.80
C ARG A 115 2.57 17.64 -14.30
N TYR A 116 3.64 17.65 -13.50
CA TYR A 116 4.88 18.35 -13.79
C TYR A 116 6.00 17.38 -14.21
N ASN A 117 5.62 16.25 -14.81
CA ASN A 117 6.50 15.13 -15.11
C ASN A 117 7.81 15.52 -15.81
N LYS A 118 7.76 16.40 -16.82
CA LYS A 118 8.95 16.85 -17.56
C LYS A 118 9.94 17.60 -16.66
N LEU A 119 9.45 18.57 -15.88
CA LEU A 119 10.30 19.38 -14.99
C LEU A 119 10.90 18.52 -13.88
N ILE A 120 10.07 17.69 -13.26
CA ILE A 120 10.48 16.80 -12.18
C ILE A 120 11.47 15.76 -12.72
N PHE A 121 11.24 15.23 -13.92
CA PHE A 121 12.17 14.30 -14.56
C PHE A 121 13.54 14.93 -14.79
N ILE A 122 13.61 16.14 -15.37
CA ILE A 122 14.89 16.85 -15.59
C ILE A 122 15.62 17.08 -14.26
N PHE A 123 14.90 17.50 -13.22
CA PHE A 123 15.48 17.70 -11.89
C PHE A 123 16.00 16.38 -11.30
N LEU A 124 15.17 15.33 -11.27
CA LEU A 124 15.54 14.04 -10.71
C LEU A 124 16.67 13.37 -11.47
N ASP A 125 16.74 13.52 -12.80
CA ASP A 125 17.81 12.95 -13.63
C ASP A 125 19.17 13.55 -13.28
N LYS A 126 19.22 14.87 -13.10
CA LYS A 126 20.42 15.62 -12.68
C LYS A 126 20.88 15.20 -11.28
N TRP A 127 19.94 15.00 -10.36
CA TRP A 127 20.24 14.74 -8.95
C TRP A 127 20.19 13.25 -8.56
N PHE A 128 20.01 12.33 -9.51
CA PHE A 128 19.72 10.92 -9.23
C PHE A 128 20.75 10.25 -8.31
N LYS A 129 22.05 10.39 -8.60
CA LYS A 129 23.12 9.81 -7.77
C LYS A 129 23.10 10.35 -6.34
N PHE A 130 22.83 11.65 -6.19
CA PHE A 130 22.74 12.31 -4.89
C PHE A 130 21.49 11.87 -4.13
N LEU A 131 20.35 11.70 -4.81
CA LEU A 131 19.12 11.17 -4.22
C LEU A 131 19.28 9.74 -3.73
N ILE A 132 20.02 8.89 -4.45
CA ILE A 132 20.36 7.54 -3.98
C ILE A 132 21.16 7.62 -2.68
N LEU A 133 22.21 8.45 -2.66
CA LEU A 133 23.05 8.62 -1.46
C LEU A 133 22.21 9.12 -0.28
N ILE A 134 21.33 10.11 -0.50
CA ILE A 134 20.39 10.59 0.51
C ILE A 134 19.46 9.49 0.98
N ALA A 135 18.87 8.70 0.07
CA ALA A 135 17.95 7.64 0.44
C ALA A 135 18.63 6.57 1.30
N PHE A 136 19.86 6.18 0.97
CA PHE A 136 20.66 5.27 1.80
C PHE A 136 21.03 5.88 3.15
N ALA A 137 21.49 7.13 3.17
CA ALA A 137 21.85 7.83 4.40
C ALA A 137 20.65 7.99 5.33
N LEU A 138 19.50 8.40 4.80
CA LEU A 138 18.25 8.53 5.56
C LEU A 138 17.71 7.18 6.04
N SER A 139 17.86 6.12 5.23
CA SER A 139 17.49 4.77 5.65
C SER A 139 18.37 4.29 6.80
N ALA A 140 19.68 4.53 6.73
CA ALA A 140 20.61 4.22 7.81
C ALA A 140 20.29 5.05 9.07
N ILE A 141 20.08 6.36 8.93
CA ILE A 141 19.64 7.24 10.02
C ILE A 141 18.36 6.71 10.65
N TYR A 142 17.36 6.32 9.86
CA TYR A 142 16.10 5.79 10.36
C TYR A 142 16.27 4.49 11.17
N LEU A 143 17.27 3.67 10.86
CA LEU A 143 17.57 2.46 11.65
C LEU A 143 18.14 2.78 13.05
N TYR A 144 18.79 3.93 13.23
CA TYR A 144 19.51 4.28 14.47
C TYR A 144 18.96 5.50 15.20
N VAL A 145 18.13 6.31 14.56
CA VAL A 145 17.57 7.56 15.08
C VAL A 145 16.08 7.39 15.38
N ASN A 146 15.64 8.13 16.39
CA ASN A 146 14.30 8.11 16.95
C ASN A 146 13.17 8.16 15.91
N ASP A 147 12.07 7.48 16.23
CA ASP A 147 10.92 7.14 15.36
C ASP A 147 10.01 8.33 14.99
N SER A 148 10.59 9.47 14.61
CA SER A 148 9.83 10.68 14.29
C SER A 148 9.11 10.58 12.94
N ASN A 149 7.88 11.07 12.88
CA ASN A 149 7.09 11.13 11.63
C ASN A 149 7.78 11.94 10.53
N PHE A 150 8.55 12.97 10.91
CA PHE A 150 9.29 13.79 9.96
C PHE A 150 10.36 12.97 9.22
N VAL A 151 11.18 12.20 9.94
CA VAL A 151 12.21 11.35 9.32
C VAL A 151 11.56 10.29 8.43
N LYS A 152 10.43 9.70 8.85
CA LYS A 152 9.66 8.75 8.04
C LYS A 152 9.23 9.32 6.70
N ILE A 153 8.68 10.54 6.69
CA ILE A 153 8.19 11.19 5.47
C ILE A 153 9.35 11.44 4.51
N ILE A 154 10.45 12.04 4.97
CA ILE A 154 11.59 12.37 4.11
C ILE A 154 12.23 11.09 3.55
N CYS A 155 12.43 10.08 4.40
CA CYS A 155 12.95 8.78 3.97
C CYS A 155 12.06 8.16 2.90
N SER A 156 10.74 8.10 3.14
CA SER A 156 9.77 7.56 2.18
C SER A 156 9.78 8.31 0.86
N LEU A 157 9.82 9.64 0.87
CA LEU A 157 9.89 10.45 -0.35
C LEU A 157 11.18 10.22 -1.14
N SER A 158 12.32 10.13 -0.45
CA SER A 158 13.60 9.85 -1.11
C SER A 158 13.57 8.49 -1.81
N ILE A 159 13.04 7.46 -1.14
CA ILE A 159 12.90 6.11 -1.70
C ILE A 159 11.95 6.11 -2.89
N ILE A 160 10.78 6.75 -2.77
CA ILE A 160 9.79 6.82 -3.86
C ILE A 160 10.40 7.47 -5.11
N TYR A 161 11.13 8.58 -4.97
CA TYR A 161 11.75 9.24 -6.12
C TYR A 161 12.90 8.44 -6.73
N VAL A 162 13.68 7.73 -5.92
CA VAL A 162 14.69 6.79 -6.43
C VAL A 162 14.01 5.69 -7.24
N LEU A 163 12.98 5.05 -6.68
CA LEU A 163 12.22 4.00 -7.37
C LEU A 163 11.55 4.49 -8.66
N TYR A 164 11.04 5.73 -8.67
CA TYR A 164 10.46 6.36 -9.85
C TYR A 164 11.48 6.54 -10.99
N MET A 165 12.75 6.78 -10.66
CA MET A 165 13.82 7.01 -11.64
C MET A 165 14.54 5.75 -12.12
N ILE A 166 14.45 4.64 -11.39
CA ILE A 166 15.09 3.37 -11.82
C ILE A 166 14.63 2.94 -13.22
N PRO A 167 13.32 2.88 -13.55
CA PRO A 167 12.88 2.42 -14.87
C PRO A 167 13.43 3.24 -16.04
N THR A 168 13.64 4.55 -15.83
CA THR A 168 14.10 5.46 -16.88
C THR A 168 15.60 5.33 -17.14
N LYS A 169 16.40 5.03 -16.11
CA LYS A 169 17.84 4.77 -16.24
C LYS A 169 18.15 3.36 -16.75
N VAL A 170 17.41 2.36 -16.28
CA VAL A 170 17.67 0.95 -16.64
C VAL A 170 17.02 0.56 -17.98
N ARG A 171 16.18 1.43 -18.57
CA ARG A 171 15.50 1.23 -19.87
C ARG A 171 14.92 -0.18 -20.01
N ILE A 172 14.15 -0.61 -19.00
CA ILE A 172 13.65 -1.98 -19.00
C ILE A 172 12.39 -2.07 -19.86
N THR A 173 12.54 -2.26 -21.16
CA THR A 173 11.43 -2.59 -22.06
C THR A 173 11.32 -4.10 -22.17
N ASN A 174 10.75 -4.73 -21.14
CA ASN A 174 10.53 -6.17 -21.13
C ASN A 174 9.04 -6.46 -20.95
N LEU A 175 8.45 -7.23 -21.87
CA LEU A 175 7.06 -7.70 -21.82
C LEU A 175 6.70 -8.36 -20.48
N LYS A 176 7.67 -9.03 -19.83
CA LYS A 176 7.47 -9.64 -18.49
C LYS A 176 7.28 -8.59 -17.40
N ILE A 177 7.97 -7.46 -17.50
CA ILE A 177 7.85 -6.37 -16.52
C ILE A 177 6.55 -5.60 -16.73
N ASP A 178 6.12 -5.41 -17.97
CA ASP A 178 4.80 -4.86 -18.25
C ASP A 178 3.68 -5.75 -17.71
N TRP A 179 3.82 -7.08 -17.82
CA TRP A 179 2.89 -8.03 -17.22
C TRP A 179 2.86 -7.93 -15.68
N LEU A 180 4.03 -7.85 -15.04
CA LEU A 180 4.12 -7.64 -13.59
C LEU A 180 3.49 -6.32 -13.17
N ALA A 181 3.75 -5.23 -13.90
CA ALA A 181 3.20 -3.91 -13.62
C ALA A 181 1.66 -3.91 -13.68
N ARG A 182 1.07 -4.54 -14.72
CA ARG A 182 -0.39 -4.67 -14.86
C ARG A 182 -1.03 -5.48 -13.73
N ASN A 183 -0.31 -6.44 -13.17
CA ASN A 183 -0.79 -7.31 -12.10
C ASN A 183 -0.33 -6.86 -10.70
N SER A 184 0.39 -5.74 -10.58
CA SER A 184 1.00 -5.27 -9.32
C SER A 184 0.01 -5.17 -8.15
N PHE A 185 -1.19 -4.63 -8.40
CA PHE A 185 -2.24 -4.53 -7.41
C PHE A 185 -2.72 -5.91 -6.93
N LEU A 186 -2.85 -6.88 -7.85
CA LEU A 186 -3.32 -8.22 -7.52
C LEU A 186 -2.24 -9.04 -6.83
N ILE A 187 -0.97 -8.85 -7.22
CA ILE A 187 0.21 -9.35 -6.48
C ILE A 187 0.17 -8.83 -5.04
N TYR A 188 -0.09 -7.54 -4.87
CA TYR A 188 -0.21 -6.92 -3.55
C TYR A 188 -1.45 -7.40 -2.75
N LEU A 189 -2.55 -7.80 -3.37
CA LEU A 189 -3.65 -8.41 -2.62
C LEU A 189 -3.33 -9.83 -2.17
N LEU A 190 -2.61 -10.61 -2.99
CA LEU A 190 -2.35 -12.02 -2.73
C LEU A 190 -1.08 -12.29 -1.90
N HIS A 191 -0.15 -11.34 -1.81
CA HIS A 191 1.11 -11.57 -1.08
C HIS A 191 0.86 -11.97 0.38
N TRP A 192 -0.04 -11.27 1.06
CA TRP A 192 -0.27 -11.46 2.49
C TRP A 192 -0.93 -12.81 2.84
N PRO A 193 -2.03 -13.24 2.19
CA PRO A 193 -2.59 -14.57 2.44
C PRO A 193 -1.56 -15.69 2.24
N ILE A 194 -0.70 -15.55 1.22
CA ILE A 194 0.35 -16.54 0.93
C ILE A 194 1.45 -16.51 1.99
N MET A 195 1.87 -15.32 2.44
CA MET A 195 2.82 -15.18 3.54
C MET A 195 2.29 -15.82 4.82
N LEU A 196 1.02 -15.58 5.17
CA LEU A 196 0.40 -16.20 6.34
C LEU A 196 0.31 -17.71 6.22
N PHE A 197 -0.16 -18.22 5.09
CA PHE A 197 -0.23 -19.66 4.85
C PHE A 197 1.15 -20.32 4.99
N THR A 198 2.18 -19.67 4.43
CA THR A 198 3.58 -20.11 4.57
C THR A 198 4.01 -20.11 6.03
N ARG A 199 3.71 -19.03 6.78
CA ARG A 199 4.02 -18.92 8.21
C ARG A 199 3.43 -20.08 9.01
N GLU A 200 2.13 -20.33 8.86
CA GLU A 200 1.42 -21.37 9.62
C GLU A 200 1.94 -22.78 9.30
N ILE A 201 2.31 -23.06 8.05
CA ILE A 201 2.94 -24.33 7.68
C ILE A 201 4.30 -24.47 8.36
N LEU A 202 5.17 -23.48 8.24
CA LEU A 202 6.54 -23.57 8.75
C LEU A 202 6.60 -23.57 10.29
N LEU A 203 5.64 -22.91 10.94
CA LEU A 203 5.46 -22.99 12.40
C LEU A 203 5.09 -24.41 12.83
N ARG A 204 4.25 -25.13 12.08
CA ARG A 204 3.94 -26.55 12.37
C ARG A 204 5.15 -27.48 12.23
N PHE A 205 6.14 -27.08 11.43
CA PHE A 205 7.43 -27.78 11.32
C PHE A 205 8.47 -27.33 12.37
N ASN A 206 8.08 -26.50 13.35
CA ASN A 206 8.95 -25.96 14.40
C ASN A 206 10.24 -25.30 13.86
N LEU A 207 10.17 -24.67 12.69
CA LEU A 207 11.32 -23.97 12.12
C LEU A 207 11.66 -22.69 12.90
N PRO A 208 12.94 -22.30 12.99
CA PRO A 208 13.32 -21.05 13.63
C PRO A 208 12.72 -19.84 12.90
N HIS A 209 12.32 -18.81 13.65
CA HIS A 209 11.59 -17.65 13.12
C HIS A 209 12.33 -16.94 11.97
N ASN A 210 13.66 -16.90 12.02
CA ASN A 210 14.47 -16.28 10.95
C ASN A 210 14.25 -16.94 9.59
N TYR A 211 14.18 -18.28 9.54
CA TYR A 211 13.91 -19.02 8.30
C TYR A 211 12.48 -18.79 7.83
N ILE A 212 11.53 -18.73 8.76
CA ILE A 212 10.12 -18.44 8.45
C ILE A 212 10.02 -17.08 7.76
N ILE A 213 10.68 -16.05 8.29
CA ILE A 213 10.68 -14.70 7.70
C ILE A 213 11.26 -14.72 6.28
N ILE A 214 12.40 -15.39 6.08
CA ILE A 214 13.04 -15.50 4.75
C ILE A 214 12.08 -16.19 3.77
N CYS A 215 11.49 -17.32 4.16
CA CYS A 215 10.51 -18.03 3.34
C CYS A 215 9.29 -17.16 3.04
N MET A 216 8.74 -16.44 4.02
CA MET A 216 7.63 -15.50 3.82
C MET A 216 7.95 -14.41 2.80
N ILE A 217 9.16 -13.85 2.81
CA ILE A 217 9.56 -12.84 1.82
C ILE A 217 9.54 -13.44 0.40
N PHE A 218 10.15 -14.61 0.23
CA PHE A 218 10.21 -15.26 -1.09
C PHE A 218 8.83 -15.72 -1.57
N THR A 219 8.04 -16.38 -0.72
CA THR A 219 6.70 -16.86 -1.10
C THR A 219 5.71 -15.72 -1.26
N GLY A 220 5.82 -14.67 -0.45
CA GLY A 220 5.02 -13.46 -0.58
C GLY A 220 5.22 -12.75 -1.92
N PHE A 221 6.43 -12.80 -2.48
CA PHE A 221 6.69 -12.24 -3.81
C PHE A 221 6.37 -13.20 -4.95
N LEU A 222 6.93 -14.41 -4.92
CA LEU A 222 6.83 -15.38 -6.01
C LEU A 222 5.48 -16.10 -6.06
N GLY A 223 4.87 -16.35 -4.91
CA GLY A 223 3.59 -17.04 -4.80
C GLY A 223 2.46 -16.36 -5.57
N PRO A 224 2.19 -15.05 -5.36
CA PRO A 224 1.21 -14.33 -6.16
C PRO A 224 1.53 -14.39 -7.65
N ILE A 225 2.79 -14.17 -8.03
CA ILE A 225 3.22 -14.19 -9.43
C ILE A 225 2.87 -15.53 -10.08
N LEU A 226 3.19 -16.64 -9.42
CA LEU A 226 2.88 -18.00 -9.89
C LEU A 226 1.38 -18.24 -9.99
N LEU A 227 0.61 -17.89 -8.97
CA LEU A 227 -0.85 -18.07 -8.98
C LEU A 227 -1.53 -17.30 -10.12
N ILE A 228 -1.13 -16.04 -10.33
CA ILE A 228 -1.68 -15.19 -11.38
C ILE A 228 -1.28 -15.72 -12.76
N TYR A 229 -0.02 -16.13 -12.91
CA TYR A 229 0.47 -16.73 -14.15
C TYR A 229 -0.32 -18.00 -14.49
N LEU A 230 -0.48 -18.92 -13.54
CA LEU A 230 -1.26 -20.14 -13.72
C LEU A 230 -2.74 -19.84 -14.03
N TYR A 231 -3.37 -18.94 -13.28
CA TYR A 231 -4.75 -18.53 -13.52
C TYR A 231 -4.94 -17.94 -14.93
N SER A 232 -4.06 -17.02 -15.34
CA SER A 232 -4.13 -16.41 -16.67
C SER A 232 -3.90 -17.43 -17.80
N LYS A 233 -2.99 -18.39 -17.62
CA LYS A 233 -2.69 -19.44 -18.60
C LYS A 233 -3.84 -20.43 -18.76
N TYR A 234 -4.47 -20.86 -17.67
CA TYR A 234 -5.45 -21.96 -17.69
C TYR A 234 -6.92 -21.52 -17.74
N PHE A 235 -7.28 -20.40 -17.11
CA PHE A 235 -8.69 -19.97 -17.00
C PHE A 235 -9.08 -18.90 -18.03
N ILE A 236 -8.19 -17.95 -18.33
CA ILE A 236 -8.50 -16.86 -19.28
C ILE A 236 -8.34 -17.34 -20.73
N SER A 237 -7.39 -18.22 -21.02
CA SER A 237 -7.24 -18.80 -22.38
C SER A 237 -8.46 -19.61 -22.83
N ARG A 238 -9.17 -20.25 -21.88
CA ARG A 238 -10.41 -21.00 -22.16
C ARG A 238 -11.61 -20.10 -22.48
N LYS A 239 -11.66 -18.88 -21.97
CA LYS A 239 -12.75 -17.92 -22.23
C LYS A 239 -12.67 -17.19 -23.57
N LYS A 240 -11.56 -17.33 -24.31
CA LYS A 240 -11.43 -16.81 -25.69
C LYS A 240 -11.85 -17.81 -26.77
N ILE A 241 -12.34 -19.00 -26.38
CA ILE A 241 -12.73 -20.09 -27.30
C ILE A 241 -14.26 -20.32 -27.29
N THR A 242 -15.03 -19.43 -26.66
CA THR A 242 -16.51 -19.40 -26.69
C THR A 242 -16.97 -18.05 -27.19
#